data_AF-A0ABD5B6D0-F1
#
_entry.id   AF-A0ABD5B6D0-F1
#
_cell.length_a   1.000
_cell.length_b   1.000
_cell.length_c   1.000
_cell.angle_alpha   90.00
_cell.angle_beta   90.00
_cell.angle_gamma   90.00
#
_symmetry.space_group_name_H-M   'P 1'
#
loop_
_entity.id
_entity.type
_entity.pdbx_description
1 polymer ?
#
loop_
_entity_poly.entity_id
_entity_poly.type
_entity_poly.pdbx_seq_one_letter_code
_entity_poly.pdbx_strand_id
1 'polypeptide(L)'
;MNNRFVYIIFLFTLSVHAQKVDTIVSAELPPVSIKNKNQLKTDSLLKKGYATENAVYPGTFDAKFKEKYNGSDFDYSVNKPKESLWQKFKKWLAELFDDLFQSKSLQGANDVLYILLRIVAIALLGFALYLIVKFVLSRNGNWVFSKKSKKLNPEDRTITENIHELDIPSLIKNYEEKKEYRSAIRYQFLYLLKLMTDKNMLEWDPEKTNRDYIRMLNGNALQSDFQKLSFVFENVWYGERSIGENEYAVFRKQYQQTQQKI
;
A
#
# COMPACT_ATOMS: atom_id res chain seq x y z
N MET A 1 -13.28 21.78 24.25
CA MET A 1 -14.30 20.85 23.73
C MET A 1 -14.80 21.39 22.40
N ASN A 2 -14.28 20.86 21.29
CA ASN A 2 -14.62 21.35 19.95
C ASN A 2 -15.61 20.42 19.26
N ASN A 3 -16.76 21.00 18.87
CA ASN A 3 -17.90 20.37 18.21
C ASN A 3 -17.62 19.92 16.75
N ARG A 4 -16.38 19.58 16.42
CA ARG A 4 -15.99 19.07 15.09
C ARG A 4 -16.05 17.53 14.99
N PHE A 5 -16.15 16.84 16.13
CA PHE A 5 -16.18 15.37 16.16
C PHE A 5 -17.55 14.76 15.87
N VAL A 6 -18.64 15.51 16.06
CA VAL A 6 -20.01 15.03 15.77
C VAL A 6 -20.23 14.88 14.25
N TYR A 7 -19.57 15.71 13.43
CA TYR A 7 -19.73 15.67 11.97
C TYR A 7 -19.07 14.46 11.30
N ILE A 8 -18.02 13.88 11.89
CA ILE A 8 -17.36 12.69 11.32
C ILE A 8 -18.18 11.42 11.56
N ILE A 9 -18.91 11.35 12.68
CA ILE A 9 -19.83 10.24 12.95
C ILE A 9 -21.12 10.37 12.11
N PHE A 10 -21.57 11.60 11.82
CA PHE A 10 -22.74 11.86 10.97
C PHE A 10 -22.48 11.59 9.47
N LEU A 11 -21.22 11.56 9.03
CA LEU A 11 -20.87 11.26 7.64
C LEU A 11 -20.91 9.76 7.29
N PHE A 12 -21.01 8.88 8.29
CA PHE A 12 -21.09 7.42 8.08
C PHE A 12 -22.54 6.89 8.06
N THR A 13 -23.54 7.72 8.33
CA THR A 13 -24.96 7.31 8.39
C THR A 13 -25.75 7.61 7.12
N LEU A 14 -25.17 8.27 6.12
CA LEU A 14 -25.86 8.56 4.86
C LEU A 14 -25.46 7.60 3.73
N SER A 15 -26.38 6.66 3.48
CA SER A 15 -26.67 6.03 2.19
C SER A 15 -25.70 4.96 1.68
N VAL A 16 -25.94 3.71 2.09
CA VAL A 16 -25.76 2.55 1.21
C VAL A 16 -27.15 2.11 0.75
N HIS A 17 -27.64 2.67 -0.36
CA HIS A 17 -28.71 2.03 -1.10
C HIS A 17 -28.10 0.86 -1.87
N ALA A 18 -28.33 -0.36 -1.38
CA ALA A 18 -27.97 -1.56 -2.11
C ALA A 18 -28.76 -1.61 -3.43
N GLN A 19 -28.06 -1.47 -4.57
CA GLN A 19 -28.61 -1.89 -5.85
C GLN A 19 -28.82 -3.41 -5.76
N LYS A 20 -30.08 -3.83 -5.88
CA LYS A 20 -30.46 -5.23 -6.00
C LYS A 20 -29.76 -5.76 -7.25
N VAL A 21 -28.80 -6.65 -7.08
CA VAL A 21 -28.17 -7.35 -8.20
C VAL A 21 -29.25 -8.24 -8.79
N ASP A 22 -29.65 -7.92 -10.03
CA ASP A 22 -30.56 -8.75 -10.79
C ASP A 22 -29.98 -10.16 -10.85
N THR A 23 -30.79 -11.12 -10.39
CA THR A 23 -30.51 -12.54 -10.51
C THR A 23 -30.14 -12.84 -11.97
N ILE A 24 -29.04 -13.56 -12.19
CA ILE A 24 -28.69 -14.04 -13.52
C ILE A 24 -29.84 -14.94 -13.98
N VAL A 25 -30.72 -14.38 -14.80
CA VAL A 25 -31.71 -15.14 -15.54
C VAL A 25 -30.91 -16.05 -16.46
N SER A 26 -30.95 -17.36 -16.21
CA SER A 26 -30.57 -18.32 -17.25
C SER A 26 -31.45 -18.00 -18.45
N ALA A 27 -30.84 -17.56 -19.54
CA ALA A 27 -31.55 -17.28 -20.77
C ALA A 27 -32.15 -18.59 -21.29
N GLU A 28 -33.39 -18.90 -20.89
CA GLU A 28 -34.23 -19.74 -21.70
C GLU A 28 -34.43 -19.01 -23.02
N LEU A 29 -33.86 -19.57 -24.09
CA LEU A 29 -34.11 -19.10 -25.44
C LEU A 29 -35.64 -19.05 -25.63
N PRO A 30 -36.21 -17.89 -26.02
CA PRO A 30 -37.64 -17.82 -26.22
C PRO A 30 -38.04 -18.83 -27.30
N PRO A 31 -39.18 -19.53 -27.15
CA PRO A 31 -39.67 -20.39 -28.22
C PRO A 31 -39.89 -19.52 -29.46
N VAL A 32 -39.07 -19.74 -30.49
CA VAL A 32 -39.19 -19.07 -31.78
C VAL A 32 -40.53 -19.47 -32.39
N SER A 33 -41.53 -18.63 -32.18
CA SER A 33 -42.85 -18.76 -32.78
C SER A 33 -42.84 -17.98 -34.09
N ILE A 34 -42.56 -18.69 -35.19
CA ILE A 34 -42.61 -18.12 -36.54
C ILE A 34 -44.07 -17.85 -36.88
N LYS A 35 -44.55 -16.61 -36.68
CA LYS A 35 -45.93 -16.21 -36.94
C LYS A 35 -46.16 -15.63 -38.34
N ASN A 36 -45.22 -15.73 -39.27
CA ASN A 36 -45.33 -15.09 -40.57
C ASN A 36 -44.94 -16.02 -41.72
N LYS A 37 -45.91 -16.34 -42.59
CA LYS A 37 -45.80 -17.37 -43.65
C LYS A 37 -44.90 -16.96 -44.83
N ASN A 38 -44.44 -15.70 -44.88
CA ASN A 38 -43.78 -15.10 -46.04
C ASN A 38 -42.36 -14.56 -45.80
N GLN A 39 -41.70 -14.90 -44.69
CA GLN A 39 -40.26 -14.63 -44.58
C GLN A 39 -39.49 -15.75 -45.28
N LEU A 40 -38.82 -15.40 -46.38
CA LEU A 40 -37.83 -16.26 -47.03
C LEU A 40 -36.80 -16.68 -45.97
N LYS A 41 -36.73 -17.97 -45.66
CA LYS A 41 -35.69 -18.56 -44.80
C LYS A 41 -34.35 -18.48 -45.52
N THR A 42 -33.69 -17.32 -45.47
CA THR A 42 -32.33 -17.13 -45.98
C THR A 42 -31.28 -17.61 -45.00
N ASP A 43 -31.64 -17.80 -43.73
CA ASP A 43 -30.75 -18.37 -42.73
C ASP A 43 -30.78 -19.90 -42.76
N SER A 44 -29.64 -20.50 -43.10
CA SER A 44 -29.46 -21.95 -43.21
C SER A 44 -29.65 -22.67 -41.86
N LEU A 45 -29.51 -21.96 -40.74
CA LEU A 45 -29.66 -22.52 -39.39
C LEU A 45 -31.13 -22.74 -38.98
N LEU A 46 -32.09 -22.12 -39.69
CA LEU A 46 -33.53 -22.21 -39.40
C LEU A 46 -34.27 -23.30 -40.22
N LYS A 47 -33.52 -24.07 -41.01
CA LYS A 47 -34.06 -25.14 -41.87
C LYS A 47 -33.89 -26.49 -41.16
N LYS A 48 -34.88 -26.90 -40.36
CA LYS A 48 -34.94 -28.28 -39.84
C LYS A 48 -35.04 -29.26 -41.01
N GLY A 49 -34.23 -30.31 -41.01
CA GLY A 49 -34.26 -31.39 -42.01
C GLY A 49 -33.47 -31.10 -43.29
N TYR A 50 -32.38 -30.32 -43.23
CA TYR A 50 -31.44 -30.29 -44.36
C TYR A 50 -30.83 -31.70 -44.51
N ALA A 51 -31.19 -32.39 -45.58
CA ALA A 51 -30.44 -33.54 -46.06
C ALA A 51 -29.42 -32.97 -47.05
N THR A 52 -28.14 -33.04 -46.71
CA THR A 52 -27.11 -32.89 -47.74
C THR A 52 -27.03 -34.24 -48.44
N GLU A 53 -27.06 -34.27 -49.77
CA GLU A 53 -26.80 -35.49 -50.55
C GLU A 53 -25.34 -35.97 -50.42
N ASN A 54 -24.53 -35.24 -49.64
CA ASN A 54 -23.17 -35.59 -49.33
C ASN A 54 -23.15 -36.95 -48.64
N ALA A 55 -22.43 -37.89 -49.24
CA ALA A 55 -22.11 -39.14 -48.60
C ALA A 55 -21.41 -38.84 -47.26
N VAL A 56 -22.06 -39.19 -46.16
CA VAL A 56 -21.49 -39.05 -44.82
C VAL A 56 -20.53 -40.21 -44.62
N TYR A 57 -19.24 -39.90 -44.63
CA TYR A 57 -18.22 -40.88 -44.26
C TYR A 57 -18.12 -40.91 -42.74
N PRO A 58 -18.18 -42.09 -42.10
CA PRO A 58 -17.90 -42.19 -40.67
C PRO A 58 -16.44 -41.77 -40.45
N GLY A 59 -16.26 -40.63 -39.78
CA GLY A 59 -14.93 -40.18 -39.38
C GLY A 59 -14.36 -41.15 -38.36
N THR A 60 -13.21 -41.75 -38.66
CA THR A 60 -12.47 -42.55 -37.69
C THR A 60 -11.54 -41.66 -36.89
N PHE A 61 -11.66 -41.68 -35.57
CA PHE A 61 -10.67 -41.04 -34.70
C PHE A 61 -9.46 -41.96 -34.55
N ASP A 62 -8.27 -41.37 -34.49
CA ASP A 62 -7.06 -42.10 -34.10
C ASP A 62 -7.25 -42.72 -32.71
N ALA A 63 -6.82 -43.97 -32.51
CA ALA A 63 -6.94 -44.68 -31.24
C ALA A 63 -6.31 -43.91 -30.07
N LYS A 64 -5.31 -43.06 -30.34
CA LYS A 64 -4.61 -42.25 -29.33
C LYS A 64 -5.01 -40.78 -29.31
N PHE A 65 -6.13 -40.40 -29.93
CA PHE A 65 -6.51 -38.98 -30.04
C PHE A 65 -6.55 -38.24 -28.70
N LYS A 66 -6.94 -38.91 -27.60
CA LYS A 66 -7.01 -38.32 -26.26
C LYS A 66 -5.64 -37.90 -25.71
N GLU A 67 -4.57 -38.60 -26.07
CA GLU A 67 -3.21 -38.26 -25.61
C GLU A 67 -2.77 -36.88 -26.11
N LYS A 68 -3.29 -36.44 -27.26
CA LYS A 68 -3.04 -35.12 -27.84
C LYS A 68 -3.61 -33.95 -27.03
N TYR A 69 -4.58 -34.22 -26.14
CA TYR A 69 -5.33 -33.20 -25.40
C TYR A 69 -5.07 -33.23 -23.89
N ASN A 70 -4.00 -33.90 -23.45
CA ASN A 70 -3.59 -33.92 -22.04
C ASN A 70 -2.65 -32.75 -21.66
N GLY A 71 -2.36 -31.84 -22.59
CA GLY A 71 -1.52 -30.66 -22.33
C GLY A 71 -2.22 -29.63 -21.42
N SER A 72 -1.44 -28.77 -20.76
CA SER A 72 -1.94 -27.69 -19.91
C SER A 72 -2.89 -26.73 -20.63
N ASP A 73 -2.78 -26.63 -21.95
CA ASP A 73 -3.64 -25.80 -22.81
C ASP A 73 -5.10 -26.28 -22.86
N PHE A 74 -5.38 -27.48 -22.34
CA PHE A 74 -6.71 -28.09 -22.28
C PHE A 74 -7.25 -28.25 -20.86
N ASP A 75 -6.58 -27.66 -19.85
CA ASP A 75 -7.09 -27.59 -18.47
C ASP A 75 -8.04 -26.40 -18.31
N TYR A 76 -9.33 -26.66 -18.46
CA TYR A 76 -10.40 -25.67 -18.28
C TYR A 76 -10.92 -25.60 -16.83
N SER A 77 -10.18 -26.11 -15.84
CA SER A 77 -10.56 -25.97 -14.45
C SER A 77 -10.50 -24.50 -14.02
N VAL A 78 -11.63 -23.96 -13.58
CA VAL A 78 -11.72 -22.60 -13.05
C VAL A 78 -11.01 -22.60 -11.69
N ASN A 79 -9.72 -22.29 -11.69
CA ASN A 79 -8.96 -22.05 -10.48
C ASN A 79 -9.61 -20.87 -9.74
N LYS A 80 -10.39 -21.15 -8.68
CA LYS A 80 -10.94 -20.11 -7.81
C LYS A 80 -9.75 -19.24 -7.35
N PRO A 81 -9.81 -17.91 -7.54
CA PRO A 81 -8.71 -17.05 -7.14
C PRO A 81 -8.42 -17.29 -5.66
N LYS A 82 -7.15 -17.55 -5.32
CA LYS A 82 -6.75 -17.78 -3.93
C LYS A 82 -7.16 -16.56 -3.11
N GLU A 83 -8.13 -16.74 -2.21
CA GLU A 83 -8.63 -15.66 -1.36
C GLU A 83 -7.47 -15.09 -0.53
N SER A 84 -7.25 -13.78 -0.65
CA SER A 84 -6.27 -13.07 0.18
C SER A 84 -6.69 -13.11 1.65
N LEU A 85 -5.72 -13.16 2.56
CA LEU A 85 -5.94 -13.07 4.02
C LEU A 85 -6.81 -11.85 4.38
N TRP A 86 -6.68 -10.75 3.62
CA TRP A 86 -7.48 -9.54 3.79
C TRP A 86 -8.96 -9.73 3.41
N GLN A 87 -9.25 -10.53 2.38
CA GLN A 87 -10.63 -10.83 2.01
C GLN A 87 -11.29 -11.72 3.05
N LYS A 88 -10.56 -12.71 3.58
CA LYS A 88 -11.03 -13.54 4.70
C LYS A 88 -11.33 -12.69 5.95
N PHE A 89 -10.44 -11.74 6.27
CA PHE A 89 -10.67 -10.80 7.37
C PHE A 89 -11.92 -9.95 7.17
N LYS A 90 -12.11 -9.34 5.99
CA LYS A 90 -13.31 -8.53 5.71
C LYS A 90 -14.60 -9.35 5.80
N LYS A 91 -14.58 -10.59 5.31
CA LYS A 91 -15.72 -11.50 5.37
C LYS A 91 -16.09 -11.83 6.81
N TRP A 92 -15.11 -12.23 7.62
CA TRP A 92 -15.30 -12.45 9.06
C TRP A 92 -15.83 -11.20 9.77
N LEU A 93 -15.30 -10.00 9.43
CA LEU A 93 -15.76 -8.75 10.02
C LEU A 93 -17.20 -8.41 9.62
N ALA A 94 -17.58 -8.67 8.37
CA ALA A 94 -18.95 -8.47 7.89
C ALA A 94 -19.94 -9.41 8.59
N GLU A 95 -19.58 -10.69 8.73
CA GLU A 95 -20.37 -11.68 9.46
C GLU A 95 -20.55 -11.27 10.93
N LEU A 96 -19.49 -10.77 11.58
CA LEU A 96 -19.56 -10.24 12.94
C LEU A 96 -20.50 -9.04 13.06
N PHE A 97 -20.47 -8.11 12.09
CA PHE A 97 -21.39 -6.97 12.06
C PHE A 97 -22.83 -7.44 11.81
N ASP A 98 -23.06 -8.35 10.87
CA ASP A 98 -24.39 -8.85 10.58
C ASP A 98 -25.00 -9.55 11.80
N ASP A 99 -24.25 -10.38 12.52
CA ASP A 99 -24.74 -11.02 13.75
C ASP A 99 -25.06 -10.01 14.87
N LEU A 100 -24.33 -8.89 14.93
CA LEU A 100 -24.56 -7.83 15.92
C LEU A 100 -25.69 -6.87 15.52
N PHE A 101 -25.96 -6.66 14.22
CA PHE A 101 -26.89 -5.64 13.73
C PHE A 101 -28.19 -6.21 13.14
N GLN A 102 -28.18 -7.45 12.63
CA GLN A 102 -29.34 -8.09 12.03
C GLN A 102 -30.31 -8.56 13.11
N SER A 103 -31.39 -7.81 13.29
CA SER A 103 -32.50 -8.16 14.15
C SER A 103 -33.27 -9.35 13.57
N LYS A 104 -32.89 -10.58 13.89
CA LYS A 104 -33.86 -11.68 13.81
C LYS A 104 -34.94 -11.38 14.86
N SER A 105 -36.19 -11.28 14.41
CA SER A 105 -37.36 -10.95 15.21
C SER A 105 -37.37 -11.75 16.52
N LEU A 106 -37.11 -11.04 17.61
CA LEU A 106 -37.02 -11.60 18.94
C LEU A 106 -38.44 -11.78 19.48
N GLN A 107 -38.84 -13.03 19.70
CA GLN A 107 -40.15 -13.40 20.22
C GLN A 107 -39.95 -14.39 21.37
N GLY A 108 -39.64 -13.90 22.57
CA GLY A 108 -39.69 -14.69 23.80
C GLY A 108 -38.79 -14.20 24.95
N ALA A 109 -39.20 -14.46 26.20
CA ALA A 109 -38.68 -13.91 27.46
C ALA A 109 -37.14 -13.93 27.74
N ASN A 110 -36.32 -14.50 26.86
CA ASN A 110 -34.86 -14.34 26.86
C ASN A 110 -34.39 -12.98 26.32
N ASP A 111 -35.32 -12.13 25.86
CA ASP A 111 -35.07 -10.86 25.18
C ASP A 111 -34.17 -9.89 25.98
N VAL A 112 -34.32 -9.81 27.30
CA VAL A 112 -33.54 -8.88 28.13
C VAL A 112 -32.06 -9.28 28.19
N LEU A 113 -31.75 -10.58 28.27
CA LEU A 113 -30.37 -11.07 28.29
C LEU A 113 -29.69 -10.88 26.92
N TYR A 114 -30.41 -11.13 25.82
CA TYR A 114 -29.88 -10.88 24.48
C TYR A 114 -29.61 -9.39 24.23
N ILE A 115 -30.49 -8.50 24.68
CA ILE A 115 -30.29 -7.05 24.60
C ILE A 115 -29.08 -6.62 25.43
N LEU A 116 -28.93 -7.13 26.66
CA LEU A 116 -27.80 -6.82 27.53
C LEU A 116 -26.46 -7.27 26.91
N LEU A 117 -26.38 -8.51 26.41
CA LEU A 117 -25.19 -9.04 25.76
C LEU A 117 -24.82 -8.23 24.50
N ARG A 118 -25.82 -7.79 23.73
CA ARG A 118 -25.61 -6.94 22.55
C ARG A 118 -25.02 -5.58 22.93
N ILE A 119 -25.55 -4.94 23.97
CA ILE A 119 -25.03 -3.66 24.48
C ILE A 119 -23.57 -3.82 24.94
N VAL A 120 -23.27 -4.89 25.68
CA VAL A 120 -21.91 -5.20 26.14
C VAL A 120 -20.97 -5.44 24.95
N ALA A 121 -21.39 -6.19 23.94
CA ALA A 121 -20.58 -6.45 22.75
C ALA A 121 -20.26 -5.16 21.98
N ILE A 122 -21.26 -4.28 21.79
CA ILE A 122 -21.07 -2.97 21.16
C ILE A 122 -20.13 -2.08 21.99
N ALA A 123 -20.29 -2.06 23.31
CA ALA A 123 -19.43 -1.31 24.21
C ALA A 123 -17.97 -1.79 24.16
N LEU A 124 -17.75 -3.11 24.14
CA LEU A 124 -16.43 -3.72 24.01
C LEU A 124 -15.79 -3.42 22.65
N LEU A 125 -16.56 -3.47 21.56
CA LEU A 125 -16.08 -3.11 20.24
C LEU A 125 -15.66 -1.64 20.17
N GLY A 126 -16.49 -0.74 20.72
CA GLY A 126 -16.19 0.69 20.82
C GLY A 126 -14.96 0.97 21.70
N PHE A 127 -14.82 0.25 22.81
CA PHE A 127 -13.66 0.35 23.69
C PHE A 127 -12.38 -0.17 23.01
N ALA A 128 -12.45 -1.28 22.27
CA ALA A 128 -11.33 -1.79 21.48
C ALA A 128 -10.91 -0.79 20.39
N LEU A 129 -11.87 -0.20 19.67
CA LEU A 129 -11.63 0.91 18.72
C LEU A 129 -10.96 2.10 19.40
N TYR A 130 -11.46 2.52 20.57
CA TYR A 130 -10.86 3.60 21.36
C TYR A 130 -9.41 3.28 21.75
N LEU A 131 -9.12 2.06 22.21
CA LEU A 131 -7.75 1.65 22.55
C LEU A 131 -6.85 1.61 21.32
N ILE A 132 -7.32 1.14 20.17
CA ILE A 132 -6.55 1.15 18.91
C ILE A 132 -6.23 2.59 18.51
N VAL A 133 -7.22 3.47 18.51
CA VAL A 133 -7.03 4.90 18.19
C VAL A 133 -6.06 5.54 19.17
N LYS A 134 -6.27 5.36 20.48
CA LYS A 134 -5.37 5.89 21.52
C LYS A 134 -3.95 5.34 21.39
N PHE A 135 -3.78 4.05 21.09
CA PHE A 135 -2.48 3.42 20.91
C PHE A 135 -1.75 3.95 19.66
N VAL A 136 -2.48 4.11 18.54
CA VAL A 136 -1.95 4.69 17.30
C VAL A 136 -1.59 6.17 17.47
N LEU A 137 -2.34 6.93 18.26
CA LEU A 137 -2.05 8.34 18.52
C LEU A 137 -0.97 8.55 19.59
N SER A 138 -0.87 7.66 20.59
CA SER A 138 0.07 7.79 21.71
C SER A 138 1.49 7.35 21.37
N ARG A 139 1.68 6.47 20.38
CA ARG A 139 2.98 6.22 19.78
C ARG A 139 3.04 7.02 18.50
N ASN A 140 3.87 8.08 18.46
CA ASN A 140 4.20 8.88 17.27
C ASN A 140 3.88 8.13 15.97
N GLY A 141 2.78 8.53 15.31
CA GLY A 141 2.09 7.83 14.22
C GLY A 141 2.87 7.67 12.91
N ASN A 142 4.16 7.39 12.99
CA ASN A 142 5.11 7.30 11.89
C ASN A 142 5.32 5.86 11.41
N TRP A 143 4.88 4.85 12.17
CA TRP A 143 5.05 3.44 11.75
C TRP A 143 4.03 3.00 10.68
N VAL A 144 2.80 3.53 10.73
CA VAL A 144 1.71 3.10 9.82
C VAL A 144 1.66 3.95 8.53
N PHE A 145 2.31 5.12 8.54
CA PHE A 145 2.47 6.01 7.38
C PHE A 145 3.93 6.12 6.93
N SER A 146 4.64 4.98 6.85
CA SER A 146 5.88 4.96 6.07
C SER A 146 5.52 5.24 4.61
N LYS A 147 5.52 6.52 4.24
CA LYS A 147 5.34 6.99 2.87
C LYS A 147 6.33 6.19 2.03
N LYS A 148 5.81 5.48 1.00
CA LYS A 148 6.62 5.05 -0.15
C LYS A 148 7.62 6.15 -0.44
N SER A 149 8.91 5.80 -0.42
CA SER A 149 10.02 6.69 -0.72
C SER A 149 9.59 7.69 -1.77
N LYS A 150 9.50 8.95 -1.34
CA LYS A 150 9.14 10.09 -2.19
C LYS A 150 10.07 9.96 -3.40
N LYS A 151 9.51 9.81 -4.61
CA LYS A 151 10.30 9.79 -5.86
C LYS A 151 11.32 10.92 -5.75
N LEU A 152 12.60 10.56 -5.83
CA LEU A 152 13.73 11.48 -5.66
C LEU A 152 13.42 12.76 -6.43
N ASN A 153 13.46 13.90 -5.74
CA ASN A 153 13.16 15.19 -6.32
C ASN A 153 14.22 15.47 -7.43
N PRO A 154 13.94 16.24 -8.49
CA PRO A 154 14.96 16.55 -9.50
C PRO A 154 16.23 17.15 -8.89
N GLU A 155 16.12 17.87 -7.77
CA GLU A 155 17.27 18.40 -7.02
C GLU A 155 18.16 17.31 -6.39
N ASP A 156 17.63 16.11 -6.11
CA ASP A 156 18.44 15.01 -5.58
C ASP A 156 19.45 14.49 -6.62
N ARG A 157 19.19 14.70 -7.92
CA ARG A 157 20.13 14.35 -9.00
C ARG A 157 21.27 15.36 -9.10
N THR A 158 20.98 16.65 -8.95
CA THR A 158 22.00 17.72 -8.98
C THR A 158 23.06 17.57 -7.88
N ILE A 159 22.68 17.01 -6.72
CA ILE A 159 23.60 16.73 -5.60
C ILE A 159 24.71 15.75 -5.97
N THR A 160 24.47 14.86 -6.95
CA THR A 160 25.46 13.84 -7.33
C THR A 160 26.61 14.47 -8.12
N GLU A 161 26.38 15.61 -8.77
CA GLU A 161 27.34 16.22 -9.69
C GLU A 161 28.07 17.42 -9.08
N ASN A 162 27.45 18.23 -8.21
CA ASN A 162 28.14 19.35 -7.58
C ASN A 162 27.58 19.76 -6.21
N ILE A 163 28.23 19.34 -5.13
CA ILE A 163 27.85 19.73 -3.76
C ILE A 163 28.11 21.21 -3.46
N HIS A 164 28.93 21.89 -4.25
CA HIS A 164 29.36 23.27 -3.96
C HIS A 164 28.36 24.32 -4.43
N GLU A 165 27.57 24.03 -5.47
CA GLU A 165 26.59 24.96 -6.07
C GLU A 165 25.29 25.09 -5.27
N LEU A 166 25.03 24.18 -4.34
CA LEU A 166 23.79 24.15 -3.56
C LEU A 166 23.87 25.01 -2.29
N ASP A 167 22.79 25.75 -2.01
CA ASP A 167 22.55 26.40 -0.72
C ASP A 167 22.03 25.38 0.30
N ILE A 168 22.94 24.51 0.75
CA ILE A 168 22.65 23.43 1.70
C ILE A 168 22.04 23.94 3.01
N PRO A 169 22.50 25.06 3.62
CA PRO A 169 21.87 25.62 4.83
C PRO A 169 20.38 25.91 4.68
N SER A 170 19.96 26.50 3.55
CA SER A 170 18.54 26.77 3.28
C SER A 170 17.73 25.49 3.11
N LEU A 171 18.30 24.47 2.44
CA LEU A 171 17.67 23.15 2.30
C LEU A 171 17.45 22.48 3.66
N ILE A 172 18.47 22.49 4.53
CA ILE A 172 18.35 21.95 5.89
C ILE A 172 17.17 22.59 6.61
N LYS A 173 17.08 23.93 6.61
CA LYS A 173 15.99 24.66 7.27
C LYS A 173 14.62 24.29 6.69
N ASN A 174 14.51 24.17 5.37
CA ASN A 174 13.28 23.77 4.70
C ASN A 174 12.78 22.38 5.14
N TYR A 175 13.69 21.40 5.23
CA TYR A 175 13.36 20.05 5.68
C TYR A 175 13.05 19.99 7.19
N GLU A 176 13.70 20.82 8.00
CA GLU A 176 13.37 20.99 9.42
C GLU A 176 11.95 21.52 9.62
N GLU A 177 11.56 22.56 8.88
CA GLU A 177 10.21 23.15 8.93
C GLU A 177 9.13 22.16 8.48
N LYS A 178 9.44 21.33 7.48
CA LYS A 178 8.56 20.25 7.00
C LYS A 178 8.55 19.02 7.92
N LYS A 179 9.33 19.01 8.99
CA LYS A 179 9.54 17.86 9.89
C LYS A 179 10.02 16.60 9.15
N GLU A 180 10.72 16.78 8.03
CA GLU A 180 11.34 15.71 7.24
C GLU A 180 12.77 15.47 7.74
N TYR A 181 12.92 14.99 8.97
CA TYR A 181 14.21 14.91 9.69
C TYR A 181 15.25 13.99 9.03
N ARG A 182 14.82 12.94 8.31
CA ARG A 182 15.73 12.06 7.55
C ARG A 182 16.45 12.84 6.44
N SER A 183 15.71 13.66 5.69
CA SER A 183 16.27 14.54 4.68
C SER A 183 17.19 15.58 5.32
N ALA A 184 16.75 16.21 6.42
CA ALA A 184 17.57 17.17 7.14
C ALA A 184 18.94 16.58 7.56
N ILE A 185 19.00 15.33 8.04
CA ILE A 185 20.27 14.65 8.36
C ILE A 185 21.13 14.41 7.11
N ARG A 186 20.54 13.99 5.98
CA ARG A 186 21.28 13.84 4.72
C ARG A 186 21.96 15.15 4.35
N TYR A 187 21.23 16.26 4.37
CA TYR A 187 21.79 17.57 4.01
C TYR A 187 22.79 18.09 5.06
N GLN A 188 22.61 17.78 6.35
CA GLN A 188 23.63 18.07 7.38
C GLN A 188 24.95 17.35 7.11
N PHE A 189 24.89 16.08 6.68
CA PHE A 189 26.07 15.31 6.32
C PHE A 189 26.75 15.84 5.04
N LEU A 190 25.97 16.20 4.02
CA LEU A 190 26.50 16.83 2.81
C LEU A 190 27.16 18.18 3.12
N TYR A 191 26.57 18.97 4.03
CA TYR A 191 27.16 20.23 4.47
C TYR A 191 28.49 20.01 5.21
N LEU A 192 28.59 18.97 6.04
CA LEU A 192 29.84 18.58 6.70
C LEU A 192 30.93 18.24 5.68
N LEU A 193 30.61 17.43 4.65
CA LEU A 193 31.54 17.10 3.57
C LEU A 193 31.99 18.36 2.80
N LYS A 194 31.04 19.25 2.49
CA LYS A 194 31.34 20.54 1.84
C LYS A 194 32.34 21.36 2.65
N LEU A 195 32.09 21.58 3.93
CA LEU A 195 32.98 22.35 4.80
C LEU A 195 34.39 21.74 4.89
N MET A 196 34.49 20.42 5.05
CA MET A 196 35.80 19.76 5.08
C MET A 196 36.54 19.85 3.74
N THR A 197 35.82 19.82 2.62
CA THR A 197 36.39 19.97 1.28
C THR A 197 36.85 21.41 1.05
N ASP A 198 36.04 22.39 1.43
CA ASP A 198 36.36 23.83 1.34
C ASP A 198 37.61 24.19 2.18
N LYS A 199 37.89 23.43 3.25
CA LYS A 199 39.11 23.54 4.08
C LYS A 199 40.28 22.69 3.61
N ASN A 200 40.19 22.04 2.44
CA ASN A 200 41.19 21.11 1.90
C ASN A 200 41.54 19.94 2.82
N MET A 201 40.62 19.54 3.72
CA MET A 201 40.79 18.37 4.59
C MET A 201 40.40 17.07 3.88
N LEU A 202 39.49 17.18 2.92
CA LEU A 202 38.99 16.10 2.08
C LEU A 202 38.98 16.56 0.62
N GLU A 203 39.01 15.60 -0.28
CA GLU A 203 38.76 15.81 -1.71
C GLU A 203 37.45 15.10 -2.04
N TRP A 204 36.40 15.89 -2.27
CA TRP A 204 35.08 15.38 -2.60
C TRP A 204 35.09 14.64 -3.94
N ASP A 205 34.47 13.47 -3.93
CA ASP A 205 34.28 12.61 -5.08
C ASP A 205 32.99 11.78 -4.88
N PRO A 206 32.05 11.80 -5.83
CA PRO A 206 30.80 11.05 -5.71
C PRO A 206 31.00 9.53 -5.70
N GLU A 207 32.13 9.01 -6.20
CA GLU A 207 32.46 7.58 -6.20
C GLU A 207 33.10 7.12 -4.87
N LYS A 208 33.61 8.06 -4.05
CA LYS A 208 34.21 7.73 -2.74
C LYS A 208 33.15 7.38 -1.71
N THR A 209 33.41 6.33 -0.95
CA THR A 209 32.59 5.90 0.18
C THR A 209 32.91 6.69 1.44
N ASN A 210 31.98 6.70 2.39
CA ASN A 210 32.19 7.25 3.73
C ASN A 210 33.43 6.69 4.44
N ARG A 211 33.73 5.40 4.24
CA ARG A 211 34.92 4.75 4.79
C ARG A 211 36.20 5.30 4.15
N ASP A 212 36.15 5.71 2.90
CA ASP A 212 37.28 6.33 2.20
C ASP A 212 37.58 7.70 2.81
N TYR A 213 36.56 8.51 3.04
CA TYR A 213 36.70 9.79 3.74
C TYR A 213 37.25 9.63 5.16
N ILE A 214 36.81 8.63 5.93
CA ILE A 214 37.37 8.34 7.26
C ILE A 214 38.87 7.99 7.18
N ARG A 215 39.30 7.25 6.15
CA ARG A 215 40.71 6.91 5.94
C ARG A 215 41.56 8.13 5.58
N MET A 216 41.01 9.07 4.81
CA MET A 216 41.70 10.33 4.47
C MET A 216 41.95 11.21 5.70
N LEU A 217 41.08 11.15 6.70
CA LEU A 217 41.21 11.91 7.95
C LEU A 217 42.13 11.24 9.00
N ASN A 218 42.93 10.23 8.62
CA ASN A 218 43.77 9.51 9.58
C ASN A 218 44.76 10.45 10.29
N GLY A 219 44.77 10.43 11.63
CA GLY A 219 45.59 11.33 12.47
C GLY A 219 44.99 12.72 12.70
N ASN A 220 43.82 13.02 12.12
CA ASN A 220 43.10 14.27 12.36
C ASN A 220 42.22 14.16 13.61
N ALA A 221 42.19 15.21 14.45
CA ALA A 221 41.32 15.25 15.64
C ALA A 221 39.82 15.10 15.31
N LEU A 222 39.39 15.47 14.11
CA LEU A 222 38.00 15.38 13.64
C LEU A 222 37.61 13.98 13.14
N GLN A 223 38.56 13.06 12.96
CA GLN A 223 38.27 11.73 12.40
C GLN A 223 37.21 10.99 13.22
N SER A 224 37.34 11.01 14.56
CA SER A 224 36.42 10.32 15.45
C SER A 224 35.01 10.91 15.43
N ASP A 225 34.88 12.23 15.28
CA ASP A 225 33.61 12.92 15.17
C ASP A 225 32.96 12.64 13.81
N PHE A 226 33.76 12.70 12.73
CA PHE A 226 33.30 12.36 11.39
C PHE A 226 32.81 10.91 11.30
N GLN A 227 33.52 9.96 11.90
CA GLN A 227 33.11 8.56 11.94
C GLN A 227 31.76 8.36 12.63
N LYS A 228 31.51 9.04 13.76
CA LYS A 228 30.22 8.99 14.47
C LYS A 228 29.09 9.56 13.61
N LEU A 229 29.32 10.72 12.99
CA LEU A 229 28.32 11.38 12.15
C LEU A 229 28.02 10.57 10.87
N SER A 230 29.06 9.98 10.27
CA SER A 230 28.93 9.05 9.14
C SER A 230 28.07 7.85 9.49
N PHE A 231 28.28 7.25 10.67
CA PHE A 231 27.46 6.15 11.14
C PHE A 231 26.00 6.57 11.31
N VAL A 232 25.73 7.75 11.89
CA VAL A 232 24.36 8.30 11.99
C VAL A 232 23.75 8.46 10.61
N PHE A 233 24.46 9.07 9.67
CA PHE A 233 24.00 9.26 8.30
C PHE A 233 23.67 7.93 7.63
N GLU A 234 24.54 6.92 7.71
CA GLU A 234 24.34 5.61 7.10
C GLU A 234 23.09 4.91 7.63
N ASN A 235 22.94 4.84 8.95
CA ASN A 235 21.79 4.18 9.59
C ASN A 235 20.46 4.88 9.30
N VAL A 236 20.50 6.20 9.18
CA VAL A 236 19.30 7.02 8.96
C VAL A 236 18.89 7.03 7.49
N TRP A 237 19.85 7.33 6.63
CA TRP A 237 19.59 7.54 5.22
C TRP A 237 19.46 6.20 4.50
N TYR A 238 20.51 5.38 4.51
CA TYR A 238 20.51 4.08 3.82
C TYR A 238 19.72 3.03 4.58
N GLY A 239 19.69 3.09 5.91
CA GLY A 239 18.84 2.20 6.73
C GLY A 239 17.34 2.56 6.73
N GLU A 240 16.93 3.59 5.98
CA GLU A 240 15.55 4.09 5.88
C GLU A 240 14.84 4.34 7.22
N ARG A 241 15.62 4.62 8.26
CA ARG A 241 15.11 4.74 9.62
C ARG A 241 14.36 6.05 9.81
N SER A 242 13.13 5.96 10.30
CA SER A 242 12.35 7.14 10.72
C SER A 242 12.89 7.69 12.04
N ILE A 243 13.12 9.01 12.10
CA ILE A 243 13.61 9.70 13.30
C ILE A 243 12.57 10.69 13.80
N GLY A 244 12.41 10.76 15.12
CA GLY A 244 11.58 11.76 15.79
C GLY A 244 12.35 13.05 16.11
N GLU A 245 11.61 14.12 16.40
CA GLU A 245 12.16 15.46 16.67
C GLU A 245 13.22 15.49 17.77
N ASN A 246 13.00 14.78 18.89
CA ASN A 246 13.95 14.73 20.01
C ASN A 246 15.29 14.10 19.61
N GLU A 247 15.25 12.98 18.88
CA GLU A 247 16.46 12.30 18.41
C GLU A 247 17.17 13.14 17.33
N TYR A 248 16.41 13.78 16.43
CA TYR A 248 16.95 14.73 15.48
C TYR A 248 17.68 15.90 16.16
N ALA A 249 17.11 16.47 17.22
CA ALA A 249 17.72 17.58 17.95
C ALA A 249 19.11 17.21 18.52
N VAL A 250 19.27 15.97 19.00
CA VAL A 250 20.58 15.46 19.46
C VAL A 250 21.57 15.37 18.31
N PHE A 251 21.19 14.76 17.19
CA PHE A 251 22.07 14.65 16.03
C PHE A 251 22.43 16.01 15.44
N ARG A 252 21.44 16.91 15.29
CA ARG A 252 21.65 18.28 14.84
C ARG A 252 22.72 18.99 15.67
N LYS A 253 22.65 18.86 17.00
CA LYS A 253 23.65 19.44 17.90
C LYS A 253 25.04 18.86 17.65
N GLN A 254 25.16 17.55 17.45
CA GLN A 254 26.44 16.90 17.14
C GLN A 254 27.02 17.40 15.81
N TYR A 255 26.20 17.47 14.75
CA TYR A 255 26.60 18.03 13.46
C TYR A 255 27.11 19.46 13.62
N GLN A 256 26.34 20.33 14.29
CA GLN A 256 26.71 21.73 14.50
C GLN A 256 28.00 21.88 15.31
N GLN A 257 28.20 21.05 16.34
CA GLN A 257 29.43 21.06 17.14
C GLN A 257 30.66 20.67 16.31
N THR A 258 30.56 19.65 15.45
CA THR A 258 31.67 19.27 14.57
C THR A 258 31.91 20.31 13.49
N GLN A 259 30.86 20.88 12.89
CA GLN A 259 30.94 21.94 11.90
C GLN A 259 31.66 23.19 12.43
N GLN A 260 31.47 23.53 13.72
CA GLN A 260 32.15 24.65 14.36
C GLN A 260 33.66 24.42 14.61
N LYS A 261 34.12 23.17 14.58
CA LYS A 261 35.55 22.83 14.76
C LYS A 261 36.35 22.89 13.45
N ILE A 262 35.67 23.04 12.31
CA ILE A 262 36.23 23.07 10.94
C ILE A 262 36.48 24.52 10.52
#